data_AF-A0A970LQT4-F1
#
_entry.id   AF-A0A970LQT4-F1
#
_cell.length_a   1.000
_cell.length_b   1.000
_cell.length_c   1.000
_cell.angle_alpha   90.00
_cell.angle_beta   90.00
_cell.angle_gamma   90.00
#
_symmetry.space_group_name_H-M   'P 1'
#
loop_
_entity.id
_entity.type
_entity.pdbx_description
1 polymer ?
#
loop_
_entity_poly.entity_id
_entity_poly.type
_entity_poly.pdbx_seq_one_letter_code
_entity_poly.pdbx_strand_id
1 'polypeptide(L)'
;MWATADLHTHTIYSHGRGTIRENVLAAKQRGLHTIGIADHGPGHLFIGVRGVEALHRMREEINGLQSEFPELEILLGVEANIVDVDGTIDVPEEILPELDYLLVGFHKLVRPRSGSALWLGAQNFLTGWLGLQSLRLRRQNTAAICAAVRRYPVYAITHPGLQIAVDTKILAAVCAEAGTFLEINSSYADRLAGYVQAALPSGVQFVINSDAHTPDRVGDFTAAFQLIEKLQIPSARLVNIAAAAEEKAGDSQGKDEFIYQRGKG
;
A
#
# COMPACT_ATOMS: atom_id res chain seq x y z
N MET A 1 -19.10 5.28 9.24
CA MET A 1 -18.32 4.50 8.27
C MET A 1 -17.35 3.67 9.08
N TRP A 2 -17.18 2.41 8.72
CA TRP A 2 -16.31 1.46 9.41
C TRP A 2 -15.39 0.85 8.36
N ALA A 3 -14.09 0.75 8.61
CA ALA A 3 -13.14 0.13 7.69
C ALA A 3 -12.94 -1.33 8.11
N THR A 4 -13.12 -2.25 7.17
CA THR A 4 -13.11 -3.70 7.43
C THR A 4 -11.71 -4.30 7.43
N ALA A 5 -10.73 -3.60 6.83
CA ALA A 5 -9.38 -4.12 6.67
C ALA A 5 -8.31 -3.03 6.88
N ASP A 6 -7.16 -3.43 7.40
CA ASP A 6 -5.92 -2.63 7.37
C ASP A 6 -4.85 -3.40 6.60
N LEU A 7 -4.57 -2.98 5.37
CA LEU A 7 -3.70 -3.73 4.44
C LEU A 7 -2.30 -3.12 4.31
N HIS A 8 -1.96 -2.12 5.12
CA HIS A 8 -0.63 -1.54 5.14
C HIS A 8 -0.16 -1.44 6.59
N THR A 9 0.46 -2.52 7.06
CA THR A 9 1.05 -2.60 8.40
C THR A 9 2.47 -3.17 8.30
N HIS A 10 3.37 -2.64 9.12
CA HIS A 10 4.78 -3.00 9.17
C HIS A 10 5.10 -3.73 10.46
N THR A 11 6.08 -4.62 10.40
CA THR A 11 6.52 -5.45 11.53
C THR A 11 8.04 -5.36 11.70
N ILE A 12 8.56 -6.12 12.67
CA ILE A 12 9.99 -6.29 12.89
C ILE A 12 10.73 -6.94 11.71
N TYR A 13 10.03 -7.48 10.71
CA TYR A 13 10.66 -7.98 9.49
C TYR A 13 11.19 -6.84 8.59
N SER A 14 10.67 -5.61 8.75
CA SER A 14 11.21 -4.37 8.17
C SER A 14 11.65 -3.38 9.27
N HIS A 15 10.86 -2.35 9.51
CA HIS A 15 11.12 -1.26 10.47
C HIS A 15 9.93 -0.92 11.37
N GLY A 16 8.91 -1.78 11.38
CA GLY A 16 7.93 -1.80 12.46
C GLY A 16 8.56 -2.27 13.77
N ARG A 17 7.85 -2.06 14.88
CA ARG A 17 8.28 -2.47 16.23
C ARG A 17 7.55 -3.70 16.75
N GLY A 18 6.44 -4.08 16.12
CA GLY A 18 5.62 -5.23 16.51
C GLY A 18 5.92 -6.48 15.69
N THR A 19 5.69 -7.64 16.29
CA THR A 19 5.59 -8.94 15.59
C THR A 19 4.31 -9.03 14.75
N ILE A 20 4.24 -9.99 13.83
CA ILE A 20 3.01 -10.26 13.07
C ILE A 20 1.86 -10.59 14.04
N ARG A 21 2.13 -11.42 15.05
CA ARG A 21 1.15 -11.78 16.08
C ARG A 21 0.59 -10.57 16.83
N GLU A 22 1.44 -9.62 17.23
CA GLU A 22 0.97 -8.40 17.92
C GLU A 22 0.09 -7.54 17.02
N ASN A 23 0.44 -7.40 15.74
CA ASN A 23 -0.40 -6.70 14.77
C ASN A 23 -1.75 -7.42 14.57
N VAL A 24 -1.75 -8.75 14.47
CA VAL A 24 -2.97 -9.59 14.37
C VAL A 24 -3.88 -9.41 15.59
N LEU A 25 -3.32 -9.43 16.80
CA LEU A 25 -4.08 -9.20 18.04
C LEU A 25 -4.67 -7.79 18.07
N ALA A 26 -3.91 -6.77 17.62
CA ALA A 26 -4.40 -5.41 17.54
C ALA A 26 -5.56 -5.27 16.52
N ALA A 27 -5.43 -5.87 15.33
CA ALA A 27 -6.49 -5.89 14.33
C ALA A 27 -7.77 -6.54 14.86
N LYS A 28 -7.65 -7.71 15.52
CA LYS A 28 -8.78 -8.37 16.18
C LYS A 28 -9.42 -7.48 17.24
N GLN A 29 -8.63 -6.78 18.06
CA GLN A 29 -9.14 -5.86 19.08
C GLN A 29 -9.87 -4.65 18.45
N ARG A 30 -9.45 -4.20 17.27
CA ARG A 30 -10.13 -3.15 16.49
C ARG A 30 -11.36 -3.68 15.73
N GLY A 31 -11.63 -4.97 15.78
CA GLY A 31 -12.76 -5.62 15.11
C GLY A 31 -12.58 -5.79 13.60
N LEU A 32 -11.35 -5.68 13.08
CA LEU A 32 -11.10 -5.82 11.64
C LEU A 32 -11.45 -7.24 11.19
N HIS A 33 -11.93 -7.36 9.95
CA HIS A 33 -12.17 -8.65 9.30
C HIS A 33 -10.91 -9.16 8.58
N THR A 34 -10.06 -8.24 8.13
CA THR A 34 -8.81 -8.57 7.43
C THR A 34 -7.66 -7.70 7.93
N ILE A 35 -6.49 -8.30 8.10
CA ILE A 35 -5.22 -7.58 8.29
C ILE A 35 -4.22 -8.00 7.23
N GLY A 36 -3.53 -7.02 6.65
CA GLY A 36 -2.41 -7.22 5.76
C GLY A 36 -1.09 -6.85 6.42
N ILE A 37 -0.10 -7.75 6.32
CA ILE A 37 1.30 -7.50 6.65
C ILE A 37 2.02 -7.09 5.37
N ALA A 38 2.51 -5.86 5.29
CA ALA A 38 3.08 -5.27 4.06
C ALA A 38 4.45 -4.63 4.32
N ASP A 39 5.35 -5.39 4.96
CA ASP A 39 6.71 -4.94 5.20
C ASP A 39 7.43 -4.49 3.90
N HIS A 40 8.38 -3.56 4.04
CA HIS A 40 9.15 -2.98 2.92
C HIS A 40 9.86 -4.05 2.09
N GLY A 41 9.82 -3.89 0.76
CA GLY A 41 10.54 -4.74 -0.17
C GLY A 41 12.06 -4.80 0.07
N PRO A 42 12.74 -5.84 -0.42
CA PRO A 42 14.14 -6.15 -0.08
C PRO A 42 15.15 -5.16 -0.70
N GLY A 43 14.74 -4.29 -1.62
CA GLY A 43 15.59 -3.31 -2.27
C GLY A 43 15.86 -2.06 -1.45
N HIS A 44 15.15 -1.85 -0.33
CA HIS A 44 15.44 -0.75 0.57
C HIS A 44 16.75 -1.00 1.33
N LEU A 45 17.68 -0.03 1.29
CA LEU A 45 19.06 -0.21 1.80
C LEU A 45 19.21 -0.45 3.32
N PHE A 46 18.19 -0.15 4.12
CA PHE A 46 18.29 -0.12 5.58
C PHE A 46 17.15 -0.83 6.30
N ILE A 47 15.95 -0.82 5.71
CA ILE A 47 14.71 -1.21 6.40
C ILE A 47 13.91 -2.27 5.64
N GLY A 48 14.40 -2.82 4.52
CA GLY A 48 13.68 -3.84 3.76
C GLY A 48 13.70 -5.23 4.42
N VAL A 49 12.73 -6.07 4.04
CA VAL A 49 12.77 -7.50 4.37
C VAL A 49 14.08 -8.14 3.90
N ARG A 50 14.66 -8.99 4.73
CA ARG A 50 16.00 -9.56 4.48
C ARG A 50 15.94 -10.80 3.59
N GLY A 51 15.70 -10.57 2.31
CA GLY A 51 15.67 -11.62 1.29
C GLY A 51 14.37 -12.41 1.28
N VAL A 52 14.30 -13.35 0.33
CA VAL A 52 13.12 -14.16 0.04
C VAL A 52 12.78 -15.10 1.21
N GLU A 53 13.80 -15.62 1.89
CA GLU A 53 13.63 -16.51 3.02
C GLU A 53 12.93 -15.83 4.20
N ALA A 54 13.04 -14.50 4.32
CA ALA A 54 12.27 -13.75 5.30
C ALA A 54 10.76 -13.78 4.98
N LEU A 55 10.39 -13.62 3.71
CA LEU A 55 9.00 -13.68 3.26
C LEU A 55 8.40 -15.08 3.46
N HIS A 56 9.16 -16.15 3.20
CA HIS A 56 8.70 -17.50 3.51
C HIS A 56 8.45 -17.71 5.02
N ARG A 57 9.34 -17.20 5.89
CA ARG A 57 9.12 -17.24 7.35
C ARG A 57 7.88 -16.46 7.76
N MET A 58 7.67 -15.28 7.19
CA MET A 58 6.45 -14.50 7.43
C MET A 58 5.20 -15.28 7.00
N ARG A 59 5.24 -15.95 5.85
CA ARG A 59 4.13 -16.80 5.37
C ARG A 59 3.85 -17.96 6.33
N GLU A 60 4.88 -18.64 6.82
CA GLU A 60 4.74 -19.72 7.80
C GLU A 60 4.12 -19.22 9.11
N GLU A 61 4.57 -18.08 9.62
CA GLU A 61 4.01 -17.44 10.82
C GLU A 61 2.54 -17.05 10.62
N ILE A 62 2.20 -16.45 9.47
CA ILE A 62 0.83 -16.10 9.08
C ILE A 62 -0.05 -17.35 9.01
N ASN A 63 0.41 -18.45 8.40
CA ASN A 63 -0.37 -19.69 8.31
C ASN A 63 -0.67 -20.29 9.69
N GLY A 64 0.30 -20.23 10.61
CA GLY A 64 0.10 -20.61 12.01
C GLY A 64 -0.96 -19.74 12.69
N LEU A 65 -0.85 -18.43 12.56
CA LEU A 65 -1.79 -17.47 13.14
C LEU A 65 -3.19 -17.59 12.53
N GLN A 66 -3.30 -17.84 11.23
CA GLN A 66 -4.58 -18.01 10.55
C GLN A 66 -5.38 -19.20 11.12
N SER A 67 -4.68 -20.24 11.57
CA SER A 67 -5.28 -21.39 12.25
C SER A 67 -5.75 -21.05 13.68
N GLU A 68 -5.08 -20.12 14.36
CA GLU A 68 -5.42 -19.67 15.71
C GLU A 68 -6.54 -18.60 15.74
N PHE A 69 -6.66 -17.82 14.67
CA PHE A 69 -7.63 -16.72 14.51
C PHE A 69 -8.47 -16.92 13.23
N PRO A 70 -9.29 -17.99 13.13
CA PRO A 70 -10.03 -18.33 11.90
C PRO A 70 -11.09 -17.30 11.49
N GLU A 71 -11.47 -16.39 12.39
CA GLU A 71 -12.41 -15.30 12.13
C GLU A 71 -11.78 -14.07 11.48
N LEU A 72 -10.44 -13.94 11.51
CA LEU A 72 -9.69 -12.84 10.94
C LEU A 72 -8.88 -13.35 9.74
N GLU A 73 -9.06 -12.73 8.59
CA GLU A 73 -8.22 -13.01 7.43
C GLU A 73 -6.86 -12.33 7.58
N ILE A 74 -5.79 -13.10 7.50
CA ILE A 74 -4.41 -12.61 7.68
C ILE A 74 -3.66 -12.77 6.36
N LEU A 75 -3.35 -11.64 5.73
CA LEU A 75 -2.75 -11.60 4.39
C LEU A 75 -1.27 -11.20 4.45
N LEU A 76 -0.46 -11.85 3.62
CA LEU A 76 0.91 -11.46 3.33
C LEU A 76 0.95 -10.61 2.06
N GLY A 77 1.39 -9.38 2.20
CA GLY A 77 1.76 -8.52 1.09
C GLY A 77 3.18 -8.00 1.25
N VAL A 78 3.55 -7.10 0.35
CA VAL A 78 4.82 -6.36 0.40
C VAL A 78 4.56 -4.93 -0.05
N GLU A 79 5.17 -3.97 0.65
CA GLU A 79 5.33 -2.61 0.13
C GLU A 79 6.57 -2.56 -0.77
N ALA A 80 6.35 -2.82 -2.07
CA ALA A 80 7.41 -2.88 -3.05
C ALA A 80 7.88 -1.49 -3.48
N ASN A 81 9.20 -1.38 -3.67
CA ASN A 81 9.86 -0.19 -4.14
C ASN A 81 10.02 -0.20 -5.66
N ILE A 82 9.74 0.92 -6.32
CA ILE A 82 10.16 1.12 -7.71
C ILE A 82 11.67 1.35 -7.74
N VAL A 83 12.42 0.47 -8.41
CA VAL A 83 13.89 0.48 -8.48
C VAL A 83 14.46 0.96 -9.82
N ASP A 84 13.60 1.13 -10.83
CA ASP A 84 14.02 1.57 -12.15
C ASP A 84 12.99 2.43 -12.87
N VAL A 85 13.44 3.15 -13.91
CA VAL A 85 12.63 4.11 -14.68
C VAL A 85 11.58 3.44 -15.57
N ASP A 86 11.73 2.14 -15.83
CA ASP A 86 10.79 1.31 -16.59
C ASP A 86 9.68 0.70 -15.71
N GLY A 87 9.64 1.06 -14.42
CA GLY A 87 8.67 0.56 -13.46
C GLY A 87 9.05 -0.77 -12.81
N THR A 88 10.25 -1.30 -13.05
CA THR A 88 10.76 -2.47 -12.32
C THR A 88 10.70 -2.22 -10.81
N ILE A 89 10.21 -3.21 -10.05
CA ILE A 89 10.14 -3.19 -8.59
C ILE A 89 11.27 -4.02 -7.93
N ASP A 90 11.44 -3.90 -6.62
CA ASP A 90 12.46 -4.63 -5.86
C ASP A 90 12.06 -6.04 -5.43
N VAL A 91 10.81 -6.45 -5.65
CA VAL A 91 10.33 -7.80 -5.37
C VAL A 91 10.65 -8.72 -6.56
N PRO A 92 11.35 -9.85 -6.36
CA PRO A 92 11.62 -10.82 -7.41
C PRO A 92 10.32 -11.41 -7.99
N GLU A 93 10.27 -11.61 -9.31
CA GLU A 93 9.08 -12.11 -10.00
C GLU A 93 8.68 -13.50 -9.53
N GLU A 94 9.64 -14.33 -9.11
CA GLU A 94 9.38 -15.67 -8.57
C GLU A 94 8.58 -15.68 -7.26
N ILE A 95 8.59 -14.59 -6.48
CA ILE A 95 7.88 -14.50 -5.19
C ILE A 95 6.52 -13.84 -5.31
N LEU A 96 6.24 -13.11 -6.40
CA LEU A 96 4.95 -12.48 -6.60
C LEU A 96 3.75 -13.45 -6.47
N PRO A 97 3.81 -14.71 -6.94
CA PRO A 97 2.72 -15.68 -6.76
C PRO A 97 2.48 -16.13 -5.32
N GLU A 98 3.43 -15.89 -4.41
CA GLU A 98 3.31 -16.24 -3.01
C GLU A 98 2.75 -15.10 -2.15
N LEU A 99 2.58 -13.91 -2.72
CA LEU A 99 1.98 -12.76 -2.06
C LEU A 99 0.46 -12.73 -2.32
N ASP A 100 -0.31 -12.42 -1.29
CA ASP A 100 -1.76 -12.25 -1.43
C ASP A 100 -2.08 -10.92 -2.14
N TYR A 101 -1.26 -9.89 -1.94
CA TYR A 101 -1.40 -8.60 -2.59
C TYR A 101 -0.06 -7.86 -2.68
N LEU A 102 0.03 -6.93 -3.63
CA LEU A 102 1.22 -6.11 -3.86
C LEU A 102 0.89 -4.63 -3.70
N LEU A 103 1.54 -3.99 -2.73
CA LEU A 103 1.57 -2.54 -2.62
C LEU A 103 2.81 -2.02 -3.36
N VAL A 104 2.69 -0.87 -4.03
CA VAL A 104 3.83 -0.26 -4.74
C VAL A 104 3.94 1.21 -4.41
N GLY A 105 5.16 1.65 -4.07
CA GLY A 105 5.45 3.03 -3.71
C GLY A 105 6.83 3.50 -4.15
N PHE A 106 7.04 4.81 -4.04
CA PHE A 106 8.37 5.40 -4.14
C PHE A 106 8.92 5.66 -2.74
N HIS A 107 10.07 5.09 -2.46
CA HIS A 107 10.85 5.39 -1.25
C HIS A 107 12.21 5.98 -1.59
N LYS A 108 12.76 6.71 -0.64
CA LYS A 108 14.14 7.18 -0.69
C LYS A 108 15.06 6.05 -0.27
N LEU A 109 16.34 6.11 -0.65
CA LEU A 109 17.36 5.14 -0.22
C LEU A 109 17.06 3.69 -0.64
N VAL A 110 16.47 3.54 -1.83
CA VAL A 110 16.29 2.27 -2.52
C VAL A 110 17.46 2.02 -3.45
N ARG A 111 17.93 0.78 -3.55
CA ARG A 111 19.03 0.41 -4.44
C ARG A 111 18.57 0.50 -5.91
N PRO A 112 19.15 1.38 -6.74
CA PRO A 112 18.77 1.50 -8.14
C PRO A 112 19.24 0.29 -8.94
N ARG A 113 18.45 -0.12 -9.95
CA ARG A 113 18.80 -1.23 -10.86
C ARG A 113 19.61 -0.80 -12.08
N SER A 114 19.51 0.48 -12.47
CA SER A 114 20.23 1.05 -13.61
C SER A 114 20.89 2.40 -13.28
N GLY A 115 21.83 2.83 -14.13
CA GLY A 115 22.42 4.17 -14.05
C GLY A 115 21.38 5.28 -14.26
N SER A 116 20.33 5.01 -15.04
CA SER A 116 19.23 5.96 -15.26
C SER A 116 18.38 6.15 -13.99
N ALA A 117 18.13 5.08 -13.25
CA ALA A 117 17.45 5.11 -11.96
C ALA A 117 18.29 5.84 -10.90
N LEU A 118 19.60 5.58 -10.86
CA LEU A 118 20.52 6.30 -9.98
C LEU A 118 20.49 7.80 -10.25
N TRP A 119 20.53 8.20 -11.53
CA TRP A 119 20.46 9.61 -11.93
C TRP A 119 19.12 10.25 -11.56
N LEU A 120 18.00 9.59 -11.86
CA LEU A 120 16.67 10.07 -11.49
C LEU A 120 16.53 10.24 -9.97
N GLY A 121 17.00 9.27 -9.19
CA GLY A 121 17.02 9.31 -7.73
C GLY A 121 17.84 10.48 -7.18
N ALA A 122 19.05 10.70 -7.72
CA ALA A 122 19.91 11.82 -7.34
C ALA A 122 19.26 13.18 -7.65
N GLN A 123 18.61 13.31 -8.82
CA GLN A 123 17.88 14.52 -9.20
C GLN A 123 16.69 14.78 -8.29
N ASN A 124 15.88 13.76 -8.00
CA ASN A 124 14.75 13.86 -7.08
C ASN A 124 15.20 14.26 -5.67
N PHE A 125 16.31 13.68 -5.17
CA PHE A 125 16.90 14.04 -3.89
C PHE A 125 17.32 15.51 -3.86
N LEU A 126 18.06 15.97 -4.87
CA LEU A 126 18.56 17.35 -4.95
C LEU A 126 17.41 18.35 -5.05
N THR A 127 16.43 18.12 -5.93
CA THR A 127 15.29 19.05 -6.07
C THR A 127 14.41 19.06 -4.83
N GLY A 128 14.21 17.91 -4.19
CA GLY A 128 13.48 17.81 -2.92
C GLY A 128 14.18 18.57 -1.80
N TRP A 129 15.51 18.44 -1.70
CA TRP A 129 16.31 19.19 -0.72
C TRP A 129 16.26 20.70 -0.95
N LEU A 130 16.25 21.14 -2.21
CA LEU A 130 16.13 22.56 -2.58
C LEU A 130 14.70 23.11 -2.57
N GLY A 131 13.68 22.28 -2.31
CA GLY A 131 12.27 22.67 -2.40
C GLY A 131 11.81 23.04 -3.82
N LEU A 132 12.54 22.58 -4.85
CA LEU A 132 12.25 22.89 -6.25
C LEU A 132 11.31 21.87 -6.87
N GLN A 133 10.39 22.37 -7.70
CA GLN A 133 9.49 21.54 -8.50
C GLN A 133 10.05 21.40 -9.92
N SER A 134 10.16 20.17 -10.43
CA SER A 134 10.58 19.90 -11.81
C SER A 134 9.50 19.14 -12.56
N LEU A 135 8.92 19.78 -13.58
CA LEU A 135 7.92 19.14 -14.45
C LEU A 135 8.50 17.92 -15.17
N ARG A 136 9.80 17.97 -15.53
CA ARG A 136 10.49 16.85 -16.17
C ARG A 136 10.57 15.66 -15.22
N LEU A 137 11.05 15.86 -13.99
CA LEU A 137 11.16 14.78 -13.00
C LEU A 137 9.78 14.23 -12.65
N ARG A 138 8.81 15.11 -12.41
CA ARG A 138 7.41 14.72 -12.18
C ARG A 138 6.88 13.81 -13.28
N ARG A 139 7.14 14.12 -14.55
CA ARG A 139 6.76 13.25 -15.69
C ARG A 139 7.48 11.90 -15.67
N GLN A 140 8.79 11.88 -15.41
CA GLN A 140 9.57 10.64 -15.36
C GLN A 140 9.12 9.73 -14.20
N ASN A 141 8.92 10.30 -13.01
CA ASN A 141 8.42 9.57 -11.84
C ASN A 141 7.02 9.00 -12.12
N THR A 142 6.14 9.80 -12.72
CA THR A 142 4.79 9.36 -13.12
C THR A 142 4.84 8.22 -14.12
N ALA A 143 5.72 8.31 -15.12
CA ALA A 143 5.87 7.26 -16.14
C ALA A 143 6.34 5.94 -15.51
N ALA A 144 7.32 5.97 -14.61
CA ALA A 144 7.83 4.78 -13.94
C ALA A 144 6.75 4.10 -13.08
N ILE A 145 5.99 4.84 -12.28
CA ILE A 145 4.91 4.24 -11.48
C ILE A 145 3.75 3.72 -12.34
N CYS A 146 3.39 4.42 -13.43
CA CYS A 146 2.39 3.91 -14.37
C CYS A 146 2.88 2.65 -15.11
N ALA A 147 4.19 2.53 -15.36
CA ALA A 147 4.76 1.33 -15.95
C ALA A 147 4.71 0.15 -14.97
N ALA A 148 4.97 0.39 -13.67
CA ALA A 148 4.81 -0.62 -12.62
C ALA A 148 3.35 -1.13 -12.54
N VAL A 149 2.37 -0.22 -12.53
CA VAL A 149 0.93 -0.56 -12.54
C VAL A 149 0.55 -1.45 -13.72
N ARG A 150 1.11 -1.20 -14.91
CA ARG A 150 0.82 -2.01 -16.10
C ARG A 150 1.56 -3.34 -16.14
N ARG A 151 2.69 -3.45 -15.44
CA ARG A 151 3.58 -4.62 -15.50
C ARG A 151 3.26 -5.66 -14.44
N TYR A 152 2.79 -5.24 -13.28
CA TYR A 152 2.61 -6.08 -12.10
C TYR A 152 1.15 -6.08 -11.63
N PRO A 153 0.70 -7.11 -10.90
CA PRO A 153 -0.64 -7.16 -10.31
C PRO A 153 -0.71 -6.24 -9.07
N VAL A 154 -0.55 -4.94 -9.28
CA VAL A 154 -0.52 -3.94 -8.21
C VAL A 154 -1.92 -3.77 -7.63
N TYR A 155 -2.05 -4.06 -6.34
CA TYR A 155 -3.30 -3.88 -5.61
C TYR A 155 -3.57 -2.40 -5.35
N ALA A 156 -2.59 -1.70 -4.76
CA ALA A 156 -2.70 -0.29 -4.49
C ALA A 156 -1.35 0.43 -4.57
N ILE A 157 -1.40 1.71 -4.95
CA ILE A 157 -0.26 2.61 -4.84
C ILE A 157 -0.24 3.27 -3.47
N THR A 158 0.87 3.12 -2.74
CA THR A 158 1.02 3.65 -1.38
C THR A 158 1.35 5.13 -1.41
N HIS A 159 0.64 5.89 -0.55
CA HIS A 159 0.82 7.33 -0.32
C HIS A 159 1.40 8.15 -1.51
N PRO A 160 0.74 8.13 -2.70
CA PRO A 160 1.31 8.65 -3.94
C PRO A 160 1.57 10.15 -3.87
N GLY A 161 2.76 10.58 -4.30
CA GLY A 161 3.16 11.99 -4.34
C GLY A 161 3.80 12.52 -3.05
N LEU A 162 3.78 11.75 -1.96
CA LEU A 162 4.34 12.20 -0.68
C LEU A 162 5.87 12.31 -0.71
N GLN A 163 6.55 11.25 -1.15
CA GLN A 163 8.03 11.20 -1.16
C GLN A 163 8.64 11.78 -2.43
N ILE A 164 8.00 11.50 -3.57
CA ILE A 164 8.47 11.84 -4.91
C ILE A 164 7.30 12.43 -5.69
N ALA A 165 7.54 13.58 -6.34
CA ALA A 165 6.51 14.29 -7.09
C ALA A 165 6.02 13.46 -8.28
N VAL A 166 4.70 13.26 -8.37
CA VAL A 166 4.01 12.59 -9.48
C VAL A 166 2.85 13.42 -10.00
N ASP A 167 2.39 13.09 -11.20
CA ASP A 167 1.13 13.57 -11.74
C ASP A 167 -0.01 12.67 -11.32
N THR A 168 -0.66 13.03 -10.22
CA THR A 168 -1.75 12.26 -9.65
C THR A 168 -2.94 12.12 -10.60
N LYS A 169 -3.20 13.09 -11.49
CA LYS A 169 -4.31 12.97 -12.45
C LYS A 169 -4.03 11.85 -13.45
N ILE A 170 -2.81 11.82 -13.99
CA ILE A 170 -2.37 10.78 -14.94
C ILE A 170 -2.31 9.42 -14.24
N LEU A 171 -1.67 9.36 -13.07
CA LEU A 171 -1.57 8.12 -12.29
C LEU A 171 -2.94 7.57 -11.94
N ALA A 172 -3.86 8.38 -11.43
CA ALA A 172 -5.20 7.95 -11.06
C ALA A 172 -6.00 7.42 -12.24
N ALA A 173 -5.86 8.02 -13.43
CA ALA A 173 -6.49 7.51 -14.65
C ALA A 173 -5.96 6.12 -15.04
N VAL A 174 -4.63 5.92 -14.97
CA VAL A 174 -4.02 4.61 -15.25
C VAL A 174 -4.45 3.57 -14.22
N CYS A 175 -4.49 3.93 -12.94
CA CYS A 175 -4.97 3.05 -11.88
C CYS A 175 -6.45 2.67 -12.07
N ALA A 176 -7.30 3.63 -12.45
CA ALA A 176 -8.71 3.36 -12.74
C ALA A 176 -8.90 2.38 -13.91
N GLU A 177 -8.10 2.51 -14.97
CA GLU A 177 -8.10 1.59 -16.12
C GLU A 177 -7.60 0.19 -15.74
N ALA A 178 -6.54 0.11 -14.92
CA ALA A 178 -5.95 -1.15 -14.50
C ALA A 178 -6.69 -1.86 -13.35
N GLY A 179 -7.66 -1.19 -12.71
CA GLY A 179 -8.31 -1.70 -11.50
C GLY A 179 -7.41 -1.65 -10.25
N THR A 180 -6.33 -0.87 -10.28
CA THR A 180 -5.45 -0.63 -9.13
C THR A 180 -6.02 0.51 -8.27
N PHE A 181 -5.92 0.37 -6.95
CA PHE A 181 -6.41 1.39 -6.02
C PHE A 181 -5.36 2.46 -5.70
N LEU A 182 -5.81 3.63 -5.25
CA LEU A 182 -4.94 4.60 -4.60
C LEU A 182 -5.15 4.56 -3.09
N GLU A 183 -4.06 4.56 -2.34
CA GLU A 183 -4.13 4.57 -0.88
C GLU A 183 -4.50 5.95 -0.32
N ILE A 184 -5.46 5.97 0.61
CA ILE A 184 -5.64 7.05 1.59
C ILE A 184 -4.98 6.60 2.90
N ASN A 185 -3.74 7.03 3.08
CA ASN A 185 -2.91 6.64 4.21
C ASN A 185 -3.21 7.51 5.43
N SER A 186 -3.66 6.91 6.53
CA SER A 186 -4.06 7.61 7.75
C SER A 186 -2.90 8.35 8.41
N SER A 187 -1.70 7.76 8.44
CA SER A 187 -0.50 8.40 9.00
C SER A 187 -0.09 9.68 8.24
N TYR A 188 -0.56 9.86 7.01
CA TYR A 188 -0.21 10.98 6.14
C TYR A 188 -1.39 11.77 5.56
N ALA A 189 -2.61 11.58 6.09
CA ALA A 189 -3.84 12.10 5.50
C ALA A 189 -3.78 13.60 5.19
N ASP A 190 -3.29 14.43 6.13
CA ASP A 190 -3.17 15.88 5.93
C ASP A 190 -2.30 16.26 4.73
N ARG A 191 -1.24 15.49 4.48
CA ARG A 191 -0.30 15.71 3.37
C ARG A 191 -0.81 15.16 2.04
N LEU A 192 -1.78 14.24 2.08
CA LEU A 192 -2.35 13.62 0.90
C LEU A 192 -3.57 14.34 0.34
N ALA A 193 -4.15 15.31 1.06
CA ALA A 193 -5.41 15.96 0.68
C ALA A 193 -5.43 16.49 -0.78
N GLY A 194 -4.37 17.18 -1.21
CA GLY A 194 -4.28 17.70 -2.57
C GLY A 194 -4.16 16.60 -3.63
N TYR A 195 -3.49 15.49 -3.31
CA TYR A 195 -3.35 14.34 -4.21
C TYR A 195 -4.66 13.58 -4.34
N VAL A 196 -5.33 13.29 -3.22
CA VAL A 196 -6.64 12.62 -3.22
C VAL A 196 -7.65 13.46 -3.99
N GLN A 197 -7.71 14.78 -3.75
CA GLN A 197 -8.58 15.69 -4.50
C GLN A 197 -8.28 15.68 -6.00
N ALA A 198 -7.00 15.66 -6.40
CA ALA A 198 -6.61 15.59 -7.80
C ALA A 198 -6.98 14.26 -8.48
N ALA A 199 -7.08 13.16 -7.72
CA ALA A 199 -7.45 11.83 -8.23
C ALA A 199 -8.96 11.66 -8.46
N LEU A 200 -9.82 12.37 -7.70
CA LEU A 200 -11.29 12.16 -7.73
C LEU A 200 -11.91 12.13 -9.14
N PRO A 201 -11.57 13.05 -10.08
CA PRO A 201 -12.19 13.08 -11.40
C PRO A 201 -11.91 11.86 -12.29
N SER A 202 -10.88 11.05 -11.96
CA SER A 202 -10.47 9.90 -12.78
C SER A 202 -11.38 8.67 -12.67
N GLY A 203 -12.23 8.60 -11.64
CA GLY A 203 -13.00 7.39 -11.33
C GLY A 203 -12.28 6.34 -10.47
N VAL A 204 -10.98 6.51 -10.16
CA VAL A 204 -10.20 5.54 -9.36
C VAL A 204 -10.82 5.24 -8.00
N GLN A 205 -10.81 3.97 -7.57
CA GLN A 205 -11.21 3.60 -6.23
C GLN A 205 -10.04 3.73 -5.24
N PHE A 206 -10.37 3.90 -3.97
CA PHE A 206 -9.40 4.11 -2.90
C PHE A 206 -9.47 2.99 -1.86
N VAL A 207 -8.32 2.67 -1.28
CA VAL A 207 -8.17 1.80 -0.11
C VAL A 207 -7.65 2.63 1.06
N ILE A 208 -8.16 2.38 2.26
CA ILE A 208 -7.78 3.12 3.48
C ILE A 208 -6.87 2.23 4.30
N ASN A 209 -5.66 2.71 4.64
CA ASN A 209 -4.76 1.96 5.51
C ASN A 209 -4.13 2.86 6.58
N SER A 210 -3.68 2.26 7.66
CA SER A 210 -3.08 2.98 8.79
C SER A 210 -1.61 3.31 8.57
N ASP A 211 -0.88 2.45 7.83
CA ASP A 211 0.59 2.47 7.73
C ASP A 211 1.24 2.30 9.12
N ALA A 212 0.72 1.33 9.87
CA ALA A 212 1.10 1.12 11.26
C ALA A 212 2.52 0.55 11.37
N HIS A 213 3.36 1.26 12.13
CA HIS A 213 4.71 0.80 12.50
C HIS A 213 4.80 0.30 13.95
N THR A 214 3.70 0.40 14.68
CA THR A 214 3.55 -0.11 16.04
C THR A 214 2.15 -0.73 16.18
N PRO A 215 1.98 -1.81 16.97
CA PRO A 215 0.69 -2.50 17.07
C PRO A 215 -0.48 -1.60 17.49
N ASP A 216 -0.23 -0.59 18.34
CA ASP A 216 -1.26 0.35 18.81
C ASP A 216 -1.83 1.24 17.70
N ARG A 217 -1.13 1.37 16.57
CA ARG A 217 -1.55 2.15 15.40
C ARG A 217 -2.36 1.34 14.39
N VAL A 218 -2.34 0.00 14.47
CA VAL A 218 -3.12 -0.87 13.58
C VAL A 218 -4.60 -0.50 13.66
N GLY A 219 -5.22 -0.33 12.50
CA GLY A 219 -6.63 0.08 12.38
C GLY A 219 -6.93 1.50 12.83
N ASP A 220 -5.94 2.37 13.07
CA ASP A 220 -6.19 3.79 13.30
C ASP A 220 -6.39 4.55 11.99
N PHE A 221 -7.64 4.59 11.55
CA PHE A 221 -8.08 5.30 10.34
C PHE A 221 -8.63 6.71 10.61
N THR A 222 -8.44 7.24 11.82
CA THR A 222 -9.08 8.49 12.26
C THR A 222 -8.82 9.65 11.30
N ALA A 223 -7.56 9.87 10.94
CA ALA A 223 -7.17 10.97 10.05
C ALA A 223 -7.63 10.72 8.60
N ALA A 224 -7.60 9.48 8.14
CA ALA A 224 -8.12 9.12 6.82
C ALA A 224 -9.64 9.40 6.71
N PHE A 225 -10.43 9.04 7.71
CA PHE A 225 -11.87 9.32 7.72
C PHE A 225 -12.18 10.81 7.77
N GLN A 226 -11.42 11.59 8.54
CA GLN A 226 -11.55 13.06 8.53
C GLN A 226 -11.27 13.64 7.15
N LEU A 227 -10.25 13.13 6.44
CA LEU A 227 -9.96 13.55 5.07
C LEU A 227 -11.08 13.17 4.09
N ILE A 228 -11.60 11.96 4.20
CA ILE A 228 -12.72 11.44 3.39
C ILE A 228 -13.96 12.34 3.57
N GLU A 229 -14.30 12.69 4.80
CA GLU A 229 -15.40 13.60 5.11
C GLU A 229 -15.15 14.99 4.53
N LYS A 230 -13.97 15.57 4.76
CA LYS A 230 -13.57 16.89 4.26
C LYS A 230 -13.65 17.00 2.74
N LEU A 231 -13.23 15.96 2.03
CA LEU A 231 -13.26 15.91 0.56
C LEU A 231 -14.59 15.35 0.00
N GLN A 232 -15.53 14.99 0.87
CA GLN A 232 -16.83 14.42 0.51
C GLN A 232 -16.71 13.22 -0.43
N ILE A 233 -15.75 12.33 -0.16
CA ILE A 233 -15.49 11.16 -1.00
C ILE A 233 -16.66 10.17 -0.83
N PRO A 234 -17.34 9.77 -1.92
CA PRO A 234 -18.44 8.82 -1.82
C PRO A 234 -17.98 7.47 -1.27
N SER A 235 -18.77 6.84 -0.40
CA SER A 235 -18.47 5.51 0.15
C SER A 235 -18.26 4.45 -0.93
N ALA A 236 -18.98 4.53 -2.05
CA ALA A 236 -18.80 3.64 -3.20
C ALA A 236 -17.41 3.72 -3.87
N ARG A 237 -16.59 4.72 -3.52
CA ARG A 237 -15.20 4.87 -3.97
C ARG A 237 -14.19 4.28 -3.00
N LEU A 238 -14.63 3.70 -1.88
CA LEU A 238 -13.79 3.14 -0.83
C LEU A 238 -14.00 1.62 -0.78
N VAL A 239 -12.93 0.84 -0.92
CA VAL A 239 -13.04 -0.61 -1.18
C VAL A 239 -13.03 -1.48 0.06
N ASN A 240 -12.52 -0.97 1.19
CA ASN A 240 -12.41 -1.69 2.45
C ASN A 240 -13.23 -1.02 3.56
N ILE A 241 -14.44 -0.59 3.23
CA ILE A 241 -15.41 -0.08 4.20
C ILE A 241 -16.71 -0.87 4.17
N ALA A 242 -17.35 -0.97 5.32
CA ALA A 242 -18.70 -1.52 5.46
C ALA A 242 -19.68 -0.45 5.98
N ALA A 243 -20.95 -0.67 5.69
CA ALA A 243 -22.01 0.15 6.25
C ALA A 243 -22.12 -0.15 7.76
N ALA A 244 -22.30 0.88 8.60
CA ALA A 244 -22.36 0.71 10.05
C ALA A 244 -23.51 -0.22 10.53
N ALA A 245 -24.48 -0.56 9.67
CA ALA A 245 -25.54 -1.51 9.98
C ALA A 245 -25.07 -2.98 9.97
N GLU A 246 -23.96 -3.30 9.30
CA GLU A 246 -23.39 -4.65 9.21
C GLU A 246 -22.63 -5.05 10.49
N GLU A 247 -22.28 -4.09 11.35
CA GLU A 247 -21.58 -4.31 12.64
C GLU A 247 -22.37 -5.21 13.63
N LYS A 248 -23.71 -5.28 13.50
CA LYS A 248 -24.58 -6.03 14.45
C LYS A 248 -25.02 -7.40 13.96
N ALA A 249 -24.81 -7.72 12.69
CA ALA A 249 -25.03 -9.06 12.18
C ALA A 249 -23.65 -9.70 12.08
N GLY A 250 -23.29 -10.56 13.03
CA GLY A 250 -22.10 -11.41 12.93
C GLY A 250 -22.26 -12.45 11.80
N ASP A 251 -22.51 -11.96 10.58
CA ASP A 251 -22.76 -12.79 9.43
C ASP A 251 -21.49 -12.91 8.61
N SER A 252 -21.02 -14.14 8.54
CA SER A 252 -19.81 -14.59 7.85
C SER A 252 -20.05 -14.69 6.34
N GLN A 253 -20.80 -13.77 5.78
CA GLN A 253 -21.20 -13.72 4.37
C GLN A 253 -20.64 -12.47 3.70
N GLY A 254 -19.32 -12.50 3.52
CA GLY A 254 -18.55 -11.58 2.68
C GLY A 254 -17.24 -12.23 2.25
N LYS A 255 -17.29 -13.54 1.96
CA LYS A 255 -16.15 -14.30 1.43
C LYS A 255 -16.12 -14.17 -0.08
N ASP A 256 -15.87 -12.98 -0.61
CA ASP A 256 -15.67 -12.80 -2.05
C ASP A 256 -14.35 -12.08 -2.34
N GLU A 257 -13.35 -12.92 -2.63
CA GLU A 257 -12.10 -12.70 -3.38
C GLU A 257 -11.30 -11.41 -3.13
N PHE A 258 -10.45 -11.44 -2.09
CA PHE A 258 -9.31 -10.53 -1.96
C PHE A 258 -8.03 -11.11 -2.60
N ILE A 259 -7.81 -10.67 -3.84
CA ILE A 259 -6.49 -10.33 -4.45
C ILE A 259 -5.54 -11.51 -4.79
N TYR A 260 -4.70 -11.27 -5.79
CA TYR A 260 -3.96 -12.18 -6.68
C TYR A 260 -4.78 -12.96 -7.73
N GLN A 261 -6.01 -13.41 -7.43
CA GLN A 261 -6.85 -14.14 -8.43
C GLN A 261 -7.33 -13.26 -9.61
N ARG A 262 -7.38 -11.93 -9.44
CA ARG A 262 -7.76 -11.00 -10.54
C ARG A 262 -6.68 -10.80 -11.62
N GLY A 263 -5.47 -11.33 -11.42
CA GLY A 263 -4.35 -11.22 -12.37
C GLY A 263 -4.27 -12.32 -13.44
N LYS A 264 -5.23 -13.25 -13.47
CA LYS A 264 -5.31 -14.31 -14.50
C LYS A 264 -6.64 -14.22 -15.25
N GLY A 265 -6.78 -13.17 -16.05
CA GLY A 265 -7.83 -13.01 -17.06
C GLY A 265 -7.21 -12.72 -18.42
#